data_AF-A0A060HTV4-F1
#
_entry.id   AF-A0A060HTV4-F1
#
_cell.length_a   1.000
_cell.length_b   1.000
_cell.length_c   1.000
_cell.angle_alpha   90.00
_cell.angle_beta   90.00
_cell.angle_gamma   90.00
#
_symmetry.space_group_name_H-M   'P 1'
#
loop_
_entity.id
_entity.type
_entity.pdbx_description
1 polymer ?
#
loop_
_entity_poly.entity_id
_entity_poly.type
_entity_poly.pdbx_seq_one_letter_code
_entity_poly.pdbx_strand_id
1 'polypeptide(L)' 'MKGQEPKERDLELENIVGNLLIAEYQVDKLRARLAEKIVGRGDSSANSQSVYTFKNKDKLFRVRVQIDEMEL' A
#
# COMPACT_ATOMS: atom_id res chain seq x y z
N MET A 1 -15.59 35.07 -35.36
CA MET A 1 -15.50 33.96 -34.39
C MET A 1 -14.07 33.92 -33.86
N LYS A 2 -13.83 34.23 -32.58
CA LYS A 2 -12.50 34.04 -31.98
C LYS A 2 -12.29 32.54 -31.81
N GLY A 3 -11.38 31.96 -32.59
CA GLY A 3 -10.91 30.60 -32.36
C GLY A 3 -10.29 30.54 -30.97
N GLN A 4 -10.75 29.60 -30.14
CA GLN A 4 -10.03 29.25 -28.92
C GLN A 4 -8.69 28.65 -29.37
N GLU A 5 -7.60 29.35 -29.10
CA GLU A 5 -6.28 28.76 -29.24
C GLU A 5 -6.19 27.54 -28.32
N PRO A 6 -5.63 26.41 -28.80
CA PRO A 6 -5.53 25.20 -28.01
C PRO A 6 -4.68 25.50 -26.77
N LYS A 7 -5.28 25.35 -25.58
CA LYS A 7 -4.54 25.43 -24.32
C LYS A 7 -3.41 24.41 -24.37
N GLU A 8 -2.18 24.90 -24.26
CA GLU A 8 -1.00 24.05 -24.15
C GLU A 8 -1.16 23.14 -22.93
N ARG A 9 -1.02 21.83 -23.14
CA ARG A 9 -1.17 20.85 -22.07
C ARG A 9 0.06 20.88 -21.20
N ASP A 10 -0.14 20.99 -19.89
CA ASP A 10 0.94 20.84 -18.91
C ASP A 10 1.24 19.35 -18.73
N LEU A 11 2.14 18.83 -19.57
CA LEU A 11 2.51 17.42 -19.60
C LEU A 11 3.17 16.97 -18.28
N GLU A 12 3.85 17.88 -17.57
CA GLU A 12 4.47 17.55 -16.29
C GLU A 12 3.39 17.34 -15.23
N LEU A 13 2.42 18.25 -15.14
CA LEU A 13 1.28 18.12 -14.24
C LEU A 13 0.48 16.84 -14.51
N GLU A 14 0.19 16.53 -15.78
CA GLU A 14 -0.54 15.32 -16.15
C GLU A 14 0.23 14.04 -15.75
N ASN A 15 1.55 14.02 -15.93
CA ASN A 15 2.39 12.90 -15.50
C ASN A 15 2.40 12.74 -13.98
N ILE A 16 2.45 13.84 -13.22
CA ILE A 16 2.36 13.81 -11.75
C ILE A 16 1.02 13.23 -11.30
N VAL A 17 -0.08 13.69 -11.89
CA VAL A 17 -1.43 13.18 -11.59
C VAL A 17 -1.53 11.69 -11.92
N GLY A 18 -1.02 11.27 -13.08
CA GLY A 18 -1.00 9.85 -13.45
C GLY A 18 -0.23 8.98 -12.46
N ASN A 19 0.94 9.43 -12.02
CA ASN A 19 1.74 8.71 -11.03
C ASN A 19 1.07 8.65 -9.66
N LEU A 20 0.39 9.72 -9.25
CA LEU A 20 -0.36 9.77 -8.00
C LEU A 20 -1.50 8.73 -8.00
N LEU A 21 -2.29 8.68 -9.08
CA LEU A 21 -3.38 7.71 -9.22
C LEU A 21 -2.88 6.26 -9.17
N ILE A 22 -1.73 5.98 -9.78
CA ILE A 22 -1.10 4.65 -9.72
C ILE A 22 -0.71 4.32 -8.27
N ALA A 23 -0.10 5.27 -7.56
CA ALA A 23 0.31 5.07 -6.17
C ALA A 23 -0.88 4.82 -5.25
N GLU A 24 -1.95 5.60 -5.39
CA GLU A 24 -3.21 5.42 -4.65
C GLU A 24 -3.81 4.03 -4.89
N TYR A 25 -3.90 3.61 -6.16
CA TYR A 25 -4.38 2.27 -6.50
C TYR A 25 -3.53 1.16 -5.84
N GLN A 26 -2.20 1.30 -5.81
CA GLN A 26 -1.35 0.31 -5.15
C GLN A 26 -1.57 0.28 -3.63
N VAL A 27 -1.74 1.45 -3.01
CA VAL A 27 -2.06 1.56 -1.58
C VAL A 27 -3.38 0.87 -1.28
N ASP A 28 -4.43 1.14 -2.04
CA ASP A 28 -5.74 0.55 -1.82
C ASP A 28 -5.73 -0.96 -2.04
N LYS A 29 -5.02 -1.45 -3.07
CA LYS A 29 -4.83 -2.88 -3.30
C LYS A 29 -4.10 -3.56 -2.15
N LEU A 30 -3.07 -2.92 -1.58
CA LEU A 30 -2.35 -3.44 -0.42
C LEU A 30 -3.22 -3.45 0.83
N ARG A 31 -4.02 -2.39 1.06
CA ARG A 31 -4.99 -2.31 2.16
C ARG A 31 -6.05 -3.39 2.06
N ALA A 32 -6.63 -3.61 0.88
CA ALA A 32 -7.61 -4.68 0.67
C ALA A 32 -7.01 -6.06 0.96
N ARG A 33 -5.82 -6.35 0.44
CA ARG A 33 -5.10 -7.61 0.72
C ARG A 33 -4.76 -7.79 2.19
N LEU A 34 -4.44 -6.69 2.89
CA LEU A 34 -4.20 -6.70 4.32
C LEU A 34 -5.50 -7.00 5.08
N ALA A 35 -6.60 -6.31 4.73
CA ALA A 35 -7.91 -6.50 5.33
C ALA A 35 -8.41 -7.94 5.15
N GLU A 36 -8.30 -8.53 3.95
CA GLU A 36 -8.65 -9.95 3.72
C GLU A 36 -7.88 -10.90 4.64
N LYS A 37 -6.58 -10.64 4.86
CA LYS A 37 -5.73 -11.45 5.74
C LYS A 37 -6.05 -11.27 7.22
N ILE A 38 -6.61 -10.12 7.60
CA ILE A 38 -7.05 -9.81 8.97
C ILE A 38 -8.43 -10.42 9.20
N VAL A 39 -9.41 -10.13 8.34
CA VAL A 39 -10.82 -10.56 8.46
C VAL A 39 -10.95 -12.08 8.31
N GLY A 40 -10.15 -12.74 7.48
CA GLY A 40 -10.14 -14.20 7.34
C GLY A 40 -9.52 -14.96 8.53
N ARG A 41 -9.04 -14.25 9.56
CA ARG A 41 -8.36 -14.80 10.74
C ARG A 41 -9.25 -14.86 11.98
N GLY A 42 -10.57 -14.94 11.77
CA GLY A 42 -11.59 -14.93 12.82
C GLY A 42 -11.26 -15.87 13.98
N ASP A 43 -11.30 -15.31 15.19
CA ASP A 43 -11.48 -15.84 16.56
C ASP A 43 -10.88 -17.20 17.01
N SER A 44 -10.18 -17.92 16.15
CA SER A 44 -9.84 -19.34 16.38
C SER A 44 -8.35 -19.66 16.27
N SER A 45 -7.47 -18.66 16.15
CA SER A 45 -6.03 -18.92 16.09
C SER A 45 -5.28 -17.98 17.02
N ALA A 46 -5.08 -18.47 18.25
CA ALA A 46 -4.06 -18.00 19.15
C ALA A 46 -2.75 -17.65 18.39
N ASN A 47 -2.21 -16.46 18.68
CA ASN A 47 -0.86 -16.02 18.29
C ASN A 47 -0.65 -15.67 16.81
N SER A 48 -1.22 -14.57 16.34
CA SER A 48 -1.07 -14.10 14.96
C SER A 48 0.31 -13.49 14.61
N GLN A 49 1.34 -13.67 15.45
CA GLN A 49 2.69 -13.15 15.25
C GLN A 49 3.40 -13.87 14.09
N SER A 50 3.57 -13.19 12.95
CA SER A 50 4.40 -13.69 11.86
C SER A 50 5.85 -13.23 12.03
N VAL A 51 6.81 -14.11 11.76
CA VAL A 51 8.24 -13.83 11.88
C VAL A 51 8.90 -13.99 10.51
N TYR A 52 9.43 -12.91 9.96
CA TYR A 52 10.20 -12.91 8.73
C TYR A 52 11.68 -12.79 9.05
N THR A 53 12.50 -13.69 8.52
CA THR A 53 13.97 -13.64 8.70
C THR A 53 14.64 -13.52 7.33
N PHE A 54 15.61 -12.61 7.20
CA PHE A 54 16.38 -12.43 5.97
C PHE A 54 17.84 -12.07 6.26
N LYS A 55 18.76 -12.41 5.35
CA LYS A 55 20.19 -12.07 5.45
C LYS A 55 20.50 -10.85 4.60
N ASN A 56 21.26 -9.89 5.14
CA ASN A 56 21.78 -8.74 4.39
C ASN A 56 23.18 -8.38 4.91
N LYS A 57 24.18 -8.23 4.01
CA LYS A 57 25.59 -7.90 4.33
C LYS A 57 26.13 -8.71 5.52
N ASP A 58 26.00 -10.04 5.43
CA ASP A 58 26.44 -11.00 6.45
C ASP A 58 25.78 -10.91 7.83
N LYS A 59 24.72 -10.12 7.96
CA LYS A 59 23.88 -10.05 9.16
C LYS A 59 22.52 -10.69 8.92
N LEU A 60 22.02 -11.39 9.94
CA LEU A 60 20.68 -11.98 9.92
C LEU A 60 19.72 -11.03 10.64
N PHE A 61 18.64 -10.67 9.95
CA PHE A 61 17.60 -9.78 10.47
C PHE A 61 16.31 -10.56 10.68
N ARG A 62 15.62 -10.27 11.78
CA ARG A 62 14.32 -10.86 12.11
C ARG A 62 13.30 -9.74 12.31
N VAL A 63 12.23 -9.75 11.53
CA VAL A 63 11.07 -8.85 11.66
C VAL A 63 9.91 -9.65 12.24
N ARG A 64 9.25 -9.10 13.25
CA ARG A 64 8.03 -9.67 13.83
C ARG A 64 6.87 -8.73 13.50
N VAL A 65 5.80 -9.29 12.96
CA VAL A 65 4.56 -8.56 12.69
C VAL A 65 3.47 -9.18 13.54
N GLN A 66 2.90 -8.38 14.42
CA GLN A 66 1.77 -8.70 15.28
C GLN A 66 0.61 -7.78 14.94
N ILE A 67 -0.60 -8.27 15.11
CA ILE A 67 -1.83 -7.51 14.90
C ILE A 67 -2.49 -7.39 16.26
N ASP A 68 -2.62 -6.15 16.73
CA ASP A 68 -3.31 -5.83 17.96
C ASP A 68 -4.64 -5.18 17.60
N GLU A 69 -5.73 -5.74 18.10
CA GLU A 69 -7.05 -5.13 17.96
C GLU A 69 -7.17 -3.99 18.97
N MET A 70 -7.59 -2.81 18.52
CA MET A 70 -7.78 -1.63 19.35
C MET A 70 -9.23 -1.21 19.27
N GLU A 71 -9.87 -1.03 20.42
CA GLU A 71 -11.17 -0.36 20.50
C GLU A 71 -10.99 1.15 20.27
N LEU A 72 -11.92 1.74 19.52
CA LEU A 72 -12.01 3.19 19.26
C LEU A 72 -12.78 3.90 20.39
#